data_AF-A0A533B460-F1
#
_entry.id   AF-A0A533B460-F1
#
_cell.length_a   1.000
_cell.length_b   1.000
_cell.length_c   1.000
_cell.angle_alpha   90.00
_cell.angle_beta   90.00
_cell.angle_gamma   90.00
#
_symmetry.space_group_name_H-M   'P 1'
#
loop_
_entity.id
_entity.type
_entity.pdbx_description
1 polymer ?
#
loop_
_entity_poly.entity_id
_entity_poly.type
_entity_poly.pdbx_seq_one_letter_code
_entity_poly.pdbx_strand_id
1 'polypeptide(L)'
;MAQKKLCEIRERALKDFDILDLLIIHRYGEITIGENIVLIIAGAEHRAEAFRACKWAIDELKQITPIWKLEHTPEGEVWIEEHP
;
A
#
# COMPACT_ATOMS: atom_id res chain seq x y z
N MET A 1 -12.31 -5.91 -3.96
CA MET A 1 -11.41 -6.82 -3.23
C MET A 1 -10.27 -6.05 -2.59
N ALA A 2 -9.45 -5.32 -3.37
CA ALA A 2 -8.36 -4.48 -2.85
C ALA A 2 -8.79 -3.45 -1.80
N GLN A 3 -9.84 -2.65 -2.06
CA GLN A 3 -10.34 -1.65 -1.08
C GLN A 3 -10.65 -2.26 0.29
N LYS A 4 -11.26 -3.46 0.34
CA LYS A 4 -11.54 -4.15 1.60
C LYS A 4 -10.26 -4.53 2.34
N LYS A 5 -9.22 -4.95 1.62
CA LYS A 5 -7.90 -5.24 2.20
C LYS A 5 -7.21 -3.99 2.72
N LEU A 6 -7.31 -2.85 2.02
CA LEU A 6 -6.78 -1.58 2.54
C LEU A 6 -7.49 -1.16 3.83
N CYS A 7 -8.82 -1.32 3.92
CA CYS A 7 -9.56 -1.09 5.16
C CYS A 7 -9.13 -2.04 6.28
N GLU A 8 -8.93 -3.33 5.97
CA GLU A 8 -8.46 -4.33 6.94
C GLU A 8 -7.08 -3.99 7.50
N ILE A 9 -6.15 -3.53 6.65
CA ILE A 9 -4.82 -3.06 7.07
C ILE A 9 -4.94 -1.86 8.02
N ARG A 10 -5.78 -0.88 7.69
CA ARG A 10 -6.05 0.27 8.57
C ARG A 10 -6.61 -0.18 9.92
N GLU A 11 -7.61 -1.05 9.92
CA GLU A 11 -8.24 -1.53 11.15
C GLU A 11 -7.27 -2.33 12.04
N ARG A 12 -6.36 -3.09 11.44
CA ARG A 12 -5.29 -3.78 12.17
C ARG A 12 -4.25 -2.79 12.70
N ALA A 13 -3.84 -1.80 11.90
CA ALA A 13 -2.90 -0.77 12.34
C ALA A 13 -3.39 -0.04 13.61
N LEU A 14 -4.67 0.33 13.62
CA LEU A 14 -5.31 1.01 14.75
C LEU A 14 -5.41 0.13 16.02
N LYS A 15 -5.31 -1.20 15.88
CA LYS A 15 -5.35 -2.13 17.01
C LYS A 15 -3.96 -2.49 17.52
N ASP A 16 -3.01 -2.66 16.61
CA ASP A 16 -1.70 -3.25 16.88
C ASP A 16 -0.62 -2.20 17.17
N PHE A 17 -0.88 -0.92 16.84
CA PHE A 17 0.04 0.20 17.04
C PHE A 17 -0.64 1.34 17.79
N ASP A 18 0.13 2.08 18.59
CA ASP A 18 -0.33 3.28 19.30
C ASP A 18 -0.34 4.49 18.36
N ILE A 19 -1.26 4.47 17.40
CA ILE A 19 -1.47 5.50 16.39
C ILE A 19 -2.90 6.06 16.48
N LEU A 20 -3.07 7.32 16.09
CA LEU A 20 -4.36 8.01 16.02
C LEU A 20 -5.15 7.61 14.77
N ASP A 21 -4.46 7.50 13.62
CA ASP A 21 -5.07 7.08 12.36
C ASP A 21 -4.03 6.56 11.36
N LEU A 22 -4.52 5.77 10.39
CA LEU A 22 -3.81 5.36 9.19
C LEU A 22 -4.69 5.61 7.96
N LEU A 23 -4.15 6.33 6.97
CA LEU A 23 -4.76 6.49 5.65
C LEU A 23 -3.91 5.77 4.61
N ILE A 24 -4.56 4.97 3.75
CA ILE A 24 -3.93 4.29 2.62
C ILE A 24 -4.67 4.65 1.35
N ILE A 25 -3.95 5.23 0.38
CA ILE A 25 -4.44 5.52 -0.96
C ILE A 25 -3.58 4.75 -1.96
N HIS A 26 -4.22 4.01 -2.86
CA HIS A 26 -3.56 3.29 -3.93
C HIS A 26 -4.24 3.64 -5.26
N ARG A 27 -3.44 4.09 -6.25
CA ARG A 27 -3.91 4.39 -7.60
C ARG A 27 -4.07 3.12 -8.43
N TYR A 28 -4.89 3.18 -9.46
CA TYR A 28 -5.08 2.10 -10.43
C TYR A 28 -5.35 2.71 -11.81
N GLY A 29 -5.22 1.90 -12.87
CA GLY A 29 -5.29 2.37 -14.25
C GLY A 29 -3.91 2.67 -14.83
N GLU A 30 -3.85 3.54 -15.83
CA GLU A 30 -2.59 3.97 -16.45
C GLU A 30 -1.78 4.85 -15.49
N ILE A 31 -0.52 4.47 -15.28
CA ILE A 31 0.42 5.19 -14.43
C ILE A 31 1.75 5.29 -15.16
N THR A 32 2.22 6.51 -15.35
CA THR A 32 3.47 6.77 -16.08
C THR A 32 4.68 6.67 -15.14
N ILE A 33 5.86 6.43 -15.70
CA ILE A 33 7.13 6.39 -14.98
C ILE A 33 7.32 7.68 -14.17
N GLY A 34 7.66 7.54 -12.89
CA GLY A 34 7.89 8.65 -11.97
C GLY A 34 6.65 9.15 -11.22
N GLU A 35 5.46 8.65 -11.55
CA GLU A 35 4.26 9.00 -10.80
C GLU A 35 4.12 8.22 -9.48
N ASN A 36 3.47 8.86 -8.50
CA ASN A 36 3.14 8.21 -7.24
C ASN A 36 2.07 7.14 -7.46
N ILE A 37 2.24 5.95 -6.86
CA ILE A 37 1.29 4.84 -6.96
C ILE A 37 0.54 4.65 -5.63
N VAL A 38 1.26 4.73 -4.52
CA VAL A 38 0.75 4.49 -3.17
C VAL A 38 1.13 5.64 -2.24
N LEU A 39 0.19 6.02 -1.37
CA LEU A 39 0.41 6.97 -0.29
C LEU A 39 -0.10 6.36 1.01
N ILE A 40 0.75 6.34 2.04
CA ILE A 40 0.40 5.90 3.39
C ILE A 40 0.74 7.02 4.35
N ILE A 41 -0.22 7.40 5.20
CA ILE A 41 -0.06 8.42 6.23
C ILE A 41 -0.44 7.80 7.57
N ALA A 42 0.47 7.85 8.53
CA ALA A 42 0.23 7.45 9.91
C ALA A 42 0.31 8.67 10.83
N GLY A 43 -0.75 8.95 11.58
CA GLY A 43 -0.76 9.97 12.63
C GLY A 43 -0.61 9.31 13.99
N ALA A 44 0.29 9.79 14.85
CA ALA A 44 0.49 9.27 16.20
C ALA A 44 0.95 10.37 17.15
N GLU A 45 0.73 10.20 18.45
CA GLU A 45 1.26 11.12 19.47
C GLU A 45 2.79 11.07 19.53
N HIS A 46 3.36 9.87 19.37
CA HIS A 46 4.79 9.64 19.39
C HIS A 46 5.28 9.14 18.03
N ARG A 47 6.26 9.86 17.46
CA ARG A 47 6.79 9.57 16.10
C ARG A 47 7.23 8.13 15.87
N ALA A 48 7.70 7.43 16.91
CA ALA A 48 8.19 6.06 16.79
C ALA A 48 7.08 5.11 16.29
N GLU A 49 5.86 5.27 16.80
CA GLU A 49 4.73 4.42 16.45
C GLU A 49 4.20 4.76 15.06
N ALA A 50 4.19 6.04 14.67
CA ALA A 50 3.86 6.45 13.30
C ALA A 50 4.82 5.80 12.27
N PHE A 51 6.14 5.82 12.53
CA PHE A 51 7.11 5.18 11.63
C PHE A 51 6.92 3.67 11.55
N ARG A 52 6.70 3.01 12.70
CA ARG A 52 6.48 1.56 12.76
C ARG A 52 5.23 1.15 12.00
N ALA A 53 4.10 1.81 12.25
CA ALA A 53 2.83 1.51 11.59
C ALA A 53 2.89 1.78 10.08
N CYS A 54 3.51 2.90 9.66
CA CYS A 54 3.63 3.22 8.24
C CYS A 54 4.49 2.20 7.49
N LYS A 55 5.63 1.78 8.06
CA LYS A 55 6.46 0.71 7.49
C LYS A 55 5.69 -0.61 7.42
N TRP A 56 5.04 -0.99 8.51
CA TRP A 56 4.27 -2.24 8.55
C TRP A 56 3.15 -2.22 7.50
N ALA A 57 2.45 -1.10 7.33
CA ALA A 57 1.34 -0.99 6.39
C ALA A 57 1.75 -1.18 4.92
N ILE A 58 2.93 -0.69 4.50
CA ILE A 58 3.41 -0.93 3.12
C ILE A 58 3.81 -2.39 2.91
N ASP A 59 4.43 -3.02 3.91
CA ASP A 59 4.83 -4.43 3.86
C ASP A 59 3.57 -5.32 3.77
N GLU A 60 2.56 -5.06 4.62
CA GLU A 60 1.31 -5.80 4.63
C GLU A 60 0.50 -5.58 3.34
N LEU A 61 0.45 -4.35 2.82
CA LEU A 61 -0.23 -4.03 1.56
C LEU A 61 0.28 -4.90 0.43
N LYS A 62 1.60 -5.00 0.27
CA LYS A 62 2.24 -5.82 -0.76
C LYS A 62 1.97 -7.31 -0.57
N GLN A 63 1.82 -7.79 0.66
CA GLN A 63 1.57 -9.21 0.91
C GLN A 63 0.13 -9.65 0.65
N ILE A 64 -0.86 -8.83 1.03
CA ILE A 64 -2.26 -9.31 1.09
C ILE A 64 -3.19 -8.62 0.10
N THR A 65 -2.76 -7.53 -0.53
CA THR A 65 -3.62 -6.75 -1.42
C THR A 65 -3.49 -7.30 -2.84
N PRO A 66 -4.58 -7.78 -3.45
CA PRO A 66 -4.54 -8.30 -4.80
C PRO A 66 -4.41 -7.15 -5.81
N ILE A 67 -3.16 -6.83 -6.18
CA ILE A 67 -2.78 -5.80 -7.14
C ILE A 67 -1.90 -6.47 -8.19
N TRP A 68 -2.18 -6.19 -9.46
CA TRP A 68 -1.41 -6.71 -10.59
C TRP A 68 -0.94 -5.53 -11.45
N LYS A 69 0.29 -5.63 -11.95
CA LYS A 69 0.87 -4.63 -12.85
C LYS A 69 0.93 -5.20 -14.26
N LEU A 70 0.31 -4.52 -15.21
CA LEU A 70 0.48 -4.76 -16.63
C LEU A 70 1.47 -3.74 -17.17
N GLU A 71 2.57 -4.19 -17.76
CA GLU A 71 3.54 -3.34 -18.43
C GLU A 71 3.33 -3.35 -19.93
N HIS A 72 3.30 -2.17 -20.54
CA HIS A 72 3.27 -2.01 -21.99
C HIS A 72 4.70 -1.78 -22.49
N THR A 73 5.21 -2.73 -23.26
CA THR A 73 6.57 -2.74 -23.83
C THR A 73 6.51 -2.70 -25.36
N PRO A 74 7.60 -2.34 -26.05
CA PRO A 74 7.67 -2.46 -27.52
C PRO A 74 7.36 -3.88 -28.03
N GLU A 75 7.63 -4.90 -27.21
CA GLU A 75 7.39 -6.32 -27.49
C GLU A 75 5.95 -6.77 -27.19
N GLY A 76 5.14 -5.93 -26.56
CA GLY A 76 3.75 -6.20 -26.18
C GLY A 76 3.44 -5.98 -24.70
N GLU A 77 2.32 -6.52 -24.24
CA GLU A 77 1.86 -6.40 -22.85
C GLU A 77 2.32 -7.58 -22.00
N VAL A 78 2.87 -7.30 -20.81
CA VAL A 78 3.36 -8.31 -19.88
C VAL A 78 2.78 -8.09 -18.50
N TRP A 79 2.11 -9.11 -17.95
CA TRP A 79 1.72 -9.13 -16.53
C TRP A 79 2.93 -9.45 -15.68
N ILE A 80 3.24 -8.58 -14.73
CA ILE A 80 4.34 -8.76 -13.80
C ILE A 80 3.89 -9.61 -12.62
N GLU A 81 4.55 -10.74 -12.41
CA GLU A 81 4.44 -11.52 -11.19
C GLU A 81 5.26 -10.84 -10.07
N GLU A 82 4.75 -10.84 -8.84
CA GLU A 82 5.50 -10.27 -7.71
C GLU A 82 6.81 -11.04 -7.51
N HIS A 83 7.93 -10.32 -7.54
CA HIS A 83 9.18 -10.84 -7.00
C HIS A 83 9.05 -10.90 -5.47
N PRO A 84 9.31 -12.07 -4.83
CA PRO A 84 9.33 -12.18 -3.38
C PRO A 84 10.39 -11.27 -2.73
#